data_AF-A0A2V8H6Q6-F1
#
_entry.id   AF-A0A2V8H6Q6-F1
#
_cell.length_a   1.000
_cell.length_b   1.000
_cell.length_c   1.000
_cell.angle_alpha   90.00
_cell.angle_beta   90.00
_cell.angle_gamma   90.00
#
_symmetry.space_group_name_H-M   'P 1'
#
loop_
_entity.id
_entity.type
_entity.pdbx_description
1 polymer ?
#
loop_
_entity_poly.entity_id
_entity_poly.type
_entity_poly.pdbx_seq_one_letter_code
_entity_poly.pdbx_strand_id
1 'polypeptide(L)' 'MNAGLEDVIAGESGICYIDGEKGVLAYRGYNIHELAGNS' A
#
# COMPACT_ATOMS: atom_id res chain seq x y z
N MET A 1 20.41 -10.05 11.51
CA MET A 1 20.04 -8.76 12.12
C MET A 1 19.04 -8.12 11.17
N ASN A 2 17.76 -8.07 11.53
CA ASN A 2 16.73 -7.45 10.68
C ASN A 2 16.82 -5.94 10.89
N ALA A 3 17.74 -5.31 10.16
CA ALA A 3 17.90 -3.86 10.18
C ALA A 3 16.70 -3.22 9.46
N GLY A 4 16.22 -2.09 9.95
CA GLY A 4 15.19 -1.32 9.24
C GLY A 4 13.76 -1.84 9.36
N LEU A 5 13.44 -2.68 10.37
CA LEU A 5 12.09 -3.21 10.62
C LEU A 5 11.54 -4.11 9.50
N GLU A 6 12.44 -4.74 8.75
CA GLU A 6 12.10 -5.80 7.81
C GLU A 6 11.28 -6.89 8.52
N ASP A 7 10.10 -7.19 7.96
CA ASP A 7 9.09 -8.16 8.44
C ASP A 7 8.38 -7.84 9.77
N VAL A 8 8.41 -6.60 10.26
CA VAL A 8 7.70 -6.20 11.49
C VAL A 8 6.36 -5.54 11.20
N ILE A 9 5.27 -6.06 11.81
CA ILE A 9 3.96 -5.39 11.80
C ILE A 9 3.99 -4.20 12.78
N ALA A 10 4.07 -2.99 12.24
CA ALA A 10 4.12 -1.75 13.03
C ALA A 10 2.74 -1.28 13.54
N GLY A 11 1.64 -1.74 12.94
CA GLY A 11 0.27 -1.38 13.31
C GLY A 11 -0.73 -1.59 12.17
N GLU A 12 -2.02 -1.47 12.47
CA GLU A 12 -3.09 -1.50 11.47
C GLU A 12 -3.24 -0.12 10.79
N SER A 13 -3.55 -0.08 9.48
CA SER A 13 -3.69 1.17 8.72
C SER A 13 -4.89 1.11 7.76
N GLY A 14 -5.70 2.17 7.75
CA GLY A 14 -6.83 2.34 6.81
C GLY A 14 -6.55 3.33 5.66
N ILE A 15 -5.31 3.82 5.53
CA ILE A 15 -4.97 4.92 4.62
C ILE A 15 -4.55 4.39 3.24
N CYS A 16 -3.77 3.31 3.20
CA CYS A 16 -3.17 2.76 2.00
C CYS A 16 -3.14 1.24 2.09
N TYR A 17 -3.43 0.57 0.98
CA TYR A 17 -3.31 -0.88 0.83
C TYR A 17 -2.35 -1.18 -0.33
N ILE A 18 -1.40 -2.08 -0.06
CA ILE A 18 -0.37 -2.49 -1.01
C ILE A 18 -0.41 -4.02 -1.10
N ASP A 19 -0.61 -4.56 -2.29
CA ASP A 19 -0.42 -5.98 -2.60
C ASP A 19 0.67 -6.08 -3.68
N GLY A 20 1.88 -6.43 -3.23
CA GLY A 20 3.06 -6.48 -4.09
C GLY A 20 3.04 -7.63 -5.10
N GLU A 21 2.34 -8.72 -4.82
CA GLU A 21 2.22 -9.84 -5.76
C GLU A 21 1.26 -9.51 -6.89
N LYS A 22 0.17 -8.79 -6.59
CA LYS A 22 -0.81 -8.35 -7.59
C LYS A 22 -0.51 -6.98 -8.20
N GLY A 23 0.54 -6.29 -7.75
CA GLY A 23 0.88 -4.93 -8.19
C GLY A 23 -0.20 -3.89 -7.84
N VAL A 24 -0.94 -4.09 -6.76
CA VAL A 24 -2.02 -3.18 -6.34
C VAL A 24 -1.47 -2.14 -5.39
N LEU A 25 -1.72 -0.87 -5.72
CA LEU A 25 -1.61 0.26 -4.82
C LEU A 25 -2.96 0.96 -4.76
N ALA A 26 -3.56 1.01 -3.58
CA ALA A 26 -4.85 1.63 -3.36
C ALA A 26 -4.79 2.68 -2.25
N TYR A 27 -5.32 3.87 -2.52
CA TYR A 27 -5.49 4.94 -1.54
C TYR A 27 -6.93 5.00 -1.07
N ARG A 28 -7.16 4.80 0.24
CA ARG A 28 -8.50 4.77 0.86
C ARG A 28 -9.51 3.88 0.10
N GLY A 29 -9.03 2.79 -0.50
CA GLY A 29 -9.86 1.85 -1.27
C GLY A 29 -9.98 2.14 -2.76
N TYR A 30 -9.48 3.27 -3.28
CA TYR A 30 -9.45 3.57 -4.71
C TYR A 30 -8.13 3.11 -5.34
N ASN A 31 -8.20 2.43 -6.48
CA ASN A 31 -7.01 2.00 -7.19
C ASN A 31 -6.27 3.22 -7.76
N ILE A 32 -4.94 3.24 -7.66
CA ILE A 32 -4.13 4.36 -8.15
C ILE A 32 -4.34 4.67 -9.64
N HIS A 33 -4.67 3.66 -10.47
CA HIS A 33 -4.96 3.84 -11.89
C HIS A 33 -6.28 4.60 -12.14
N GLU A 34 -7.25 4.53 -11.22
CA GLU A 34 -8.50 5.31 -11.28
C GLU A 34 -8.25 6.78 -10.91
N LEU A 35 -7.32 7.03 -9.99
CA LEU A 35 -6.93 8.38 -9.58
C LEU A 35 -6.08 9.07 -10.66
N ALA A 36 -5.19 8.33 -11.32
CA ALA A 36 -4.31 8.86 -12.36
C ALA A 36 -5.05 9.29 -13.65
N GLY A 37 -6.23 8.73 -13.93
CA GLY A 37 -7.03 9.08 -15.11
C GLY A 37 -7.81 10.40 -15.01
N ASN A 38 -7.83 11.04 -13.84
CA ASN A 38 -8.60 12.27 -13.56
C ASN A 38 -7.70 13.51 -13.29
N SER A 39 -6.43 13.48 -13.72
CA SER A 39 -5.48 14.61 -13.61
C SER A 39 -5.43 15.46 -14.88
#